data_AF-A0A953GFR2-F1
#
_entry.id   AF-A0A953GFR2-F1
#
_cell.length_a   1.000
_cell.length_b   1.000
_cell.length_c   1.000
_cell.angle_alpha   90.00
_cell.angle_beta   90.00
_cell.angle_gamma   90.00
#
_symmetry.space_group_name_H-M   'P 1'
#
loop_
_entity.id
_entity.type
_entity.pdbx_description
1 polymer ?
#
loop_
_entity_poly.entity_id
_entity_poly.type
_entity_poly.pdbx_seq_one_letter_code
_entity_poly.pdbx_strand_id
1 'polypeptide(L)' 'MDNLDFNEIRKKIVSFLDREMSNEEQKSFLAHVKNNPLYSKEFHRQQLIRSKIKENFQRPVLAPGLHDKIKNSIRGKH' A
#
# COMPACT_ATOMS: atom_id res chain seq x y z
N MET A 1 -9.92 -27.61 -7.47
CA MET A 1 -9.85 -26.72 -8.66
C MET A 1 -9.34 -25.38 -8.14
N ASP A 2 -8.07 -25.27 -7.71
CA ASP A 2 -7.65 -24.18 -6.80
C ASP A 2 -6.31 -23.52 -7.16
N ASN A 3 -5.80 -23.73 -8.37
CA ASN A 3 -4.54 -23.13 -8.83
C ASN A 3 -4.73 -21.87 -9.70
N LEU A 4 -5.98 -21.54 -10.08
CA LEU A 4 -6.30 -20.33 -10.85
C LEU A 4 -6.29 -19.06 -9.97
N ASP A 5 -6.49 -19.18 -8.65
CA ASP A 5 -6.76 -18.04 -7.77
C ASP A 5 -5.49 -17.27 -7.34
N PHE A 6 -4.34 -17.93 -7.18
CA PHE A 6 -3.18 -17.30 -6.53
C PHE A 6 -2.52 -16.16 -7.32
N ASN A 7 -2.49 -16.26 -8.65
CA ASN A 7 -2.00 -15.18 -9.49
C ASN A 7 -2.98 -13.99 -9.52
N GLU A 8 -4.28 -14.25 -9.45
CA GLU A 8 -5.30 -13.21 -9.36
C GLU A 8 -5.27 -12.49 -8.01
N ILE A 9 -5.08 -13.25 -6.92
CA ILE A 9 -4.83 -12.73 -5.57
C ILE A 9 -3.69 -11.73 -5.58
N ARG A 10 -2.55 -12.13 -6.15
CA ARG A 10 -1.37 -11.27 -6.23
C ARG A 10 -1.63 -10.01 -7.05
N LYS A 11 -2.28 -10.14 -8.21
CA LYS A 11 -2.66 -8.97 -9.02
C LYS A 11 -3.52 -7.98 -8.24
N LYS A 12 -4.57 -8.46 -7.55
CA LYS A 12 -5.43 -7.60 -6.73
C LYS A 12 -4.69 -6.95 -5.57
N ILE A 13 -3.80 -7.69 -4.89
CA ILE A 13 -2.95 -7.13 -3.83
C ILE A 13 -2.06 -6.02 -4.38
N VAL A 14 -1.44 -6.24 -5.56
CA VAL A 14 -0.58 -5.25 -6.21
C VAL A 14 -1.38 -4.00 -6.57
N SER A 15 -2.51 -4.13 -7.26
CA SER A 15 -3.36 -2.99 -7.62
C SER A 15 -3.89 -2.23 -6.40
N PHE A 16 -4.17 -2.91 -5.28
CA PHE A 16 -4.49 -2.24 -4.02
C PHE A 16 -3.30 -1.42 -3.48
N LEU A 17 -2.11 -2.02 -3.42
CA LEU A 17 -0.91 -1.38 -2.87
C LEU A 17 -0.39 -0.23 -3.75
N ASP A 18 -0.60 -0.31 -5.06
CA ASP A 18 -0.25 0.72 -6.04
C ASP A 18 -1.35 1.80 -6.20
N ARG A 19 -2.45 1.69 -5.43
CA ARG A 19 -3.60 2.61 -5.45
C ARG A 19 -4.27 2.72 -6.82
N GLU A 20 -4.27 1.63 -7.58
CA GLU A 20 -4.91 1.52 -8.88
C GLU A 20 -6.42 1.21 -8.76
N MET A 21 -6.86 0.79 -7.58
CA MET A 21 -8.26 0.49 -7.28
C MET A 21 -9.04 1.73 -6.85
N SER A 22 -10.30 1.83 -7.25
CA SER A 22 -11.25 2.82 -6.73
C SER A 22 -11.50 2.62 -5.23
N ASN A 23 -12.04 3.65 -4.57
CA ASN A 23 -12.33 3.59 -3.13
C ASN A 23 -13.31 2.47 -2.75
N GLU A 24 -14.26 2.15 -3.63
CA GLU A 24 -15.25 1.09 -3.42
C GLU A 24 -14.59 -0.30 -3.54
N GLU A 25 -13.76 -0.48 -4.56
CA GLU A 25 -13.00 -1.71 -4.79
C GLU A 25 -12.00 -1.97 -3.65
N GLN A 26 -11.35 -0.92 -3.14
CA GLN A 26 -10.46 -1.03 -1.98
C GLN A 26 -11.19 -1.55 -0.74
N LYS A 27 -12.38 -1.03 -0.45
CA LYS A 27 -13.19 -1.49 0.70
C LYS A 27 -13.60 -2.95 0.55
N SER A 28 -14.09 -3.31 -0.64
CA SER A 28 -14.47 -4.69 -0.97
C SER A 28 -13.28 -5.66 -0.86
N PHE A 29 -12.13 -5.27 -1.41
CA PHE A 29 -10.90 -6.04 -1.34
C PHE A 29 -10.43 -6.24 0.11
N LEU A 30 -10.46 -5.21 0.95
CA LEU A 30 -10.09 -5.33 2.37
C LEU A 30 -11.01 -6.30 3.13
N ALA A 31 -12.31 -6.30 2.82
CA ALA A 31 -13.23 -7.28 3.38
C ALA A 31 -12.85 -8.72 2.97
N HIS A 32 -12.46 -8.93 1.71
CA HIS A 32 -12.02 -10.24 1.21
C HIS A 32 -10.69 -10.68 1.87
N VAL A 33 -9.73 -9.78 2.03
CA VAL A 33 -8.46 -10.07 2.71
C VAL A 33 -8.70 -10.50 4.16
N LYS A 34 -9.64 -9.86 4.87
CA LYS A 34 -9.97 -10.20 6.26
C LYS A 34 -10.61 -11.59 6.40
N ASN A 35 -11.42 -11.98 5.43
CA ASN A 35 -12.20 -13.22 5.49
C ASN A 35 -11.45 -14.44 4.94
N ASN A 36 -10.32 -14.25 4.25
CA ASN A 36 -9.54 -15.33 3.64
C ASN A 36 -8.09 -15.36 4.19
N PRO A 37 -7.70 -16.38 4.97
CA PRO A 37 -6.36 -16.51 5.52
C PRO A 37 -5.23 -16.51 4.47
N LEU A 38 -5.49 -17.06 3.27
CA LEU A 38 -4.52 -17.09 2.18
C LEU A 38 -4.24 -15.67 1.64
N TYR A 39 -5.31 -14.89 1.42
CA TYR A 39 -5.19 -13.48 1.01
C TYR A 39 -4.46 -12.66 2.07
N SER A 40 -4.78 -12.85 3.34
CA SER A 40 -4.11 -12.16 4.45
C SER A 40 -2.61 -12.44 4.50
N LYS A 41 -2.21 -13.71 4.33
CA LYS A 41 -0.80 -14.11 4.33
C LYS A 41 -0.04 -13.49 3.16
N GLU A 42 -0.60 -13.55 1.95
CA GLU A 42 0.03 -12.97 0.77
C GLU A 42 0.08 -11.43 0.83
N PHE A 43 -0.98 -10.81 1.34
CA PHE A 43 -1.02 -9.36 1.54
C PHE A 43 0.09 -8.90 2.47
N HIS A 44 0.23 -9.54 3.64
CA HIS A 44 1.29 -9.23 4.58
C HIS A 44 2.69 -9.47 3.99
N ARG A 45 2.86 -10.54 3.22
CA ARG A 45 4.12 -10.83 2.52
C ARG A 45 4.51 -9.72 1.55
N GLN A 46 3.57 -9.23 0.75
CA GLN A 46 3.80 -8.13 -0.19
C GLN A 46 4.11 -6.81 0.52
N GLN A 47 3.42 -6.52 1.64
CA GLN A 47 3.74 -5.36 2.48
C GLN A 47 5.17 -5.42 3.02
N LEU A 48 5.58 -6.58 3.56
CA LEU A 48 6.93 -6.76 4.09
C LEU A 48 8.00 -6.57 3.02
N ILE A 49 7.80 -7.13 1.82
CA ILE A 49 8.72 -6.96 0.69
C ILE A 49 8.87 -5.47 0.34
N ARG A 50 7.75 -4.75 0.19
CA ARG A 50 7.76 -3.31 -0.14
C ARG A 50 8.41 -2.48 0.95
N SER A 51 8.19 -2.80 2.23
CA SER A 51 8.89 -2.16 3.35
C SER A 51 10.39 -2.36 3.29
N LYS A 52 10.86 -3.59 3.05
CA LYS A 52 12.29 -3.89 2.89
C LYS A 52 12.91 -3.16 1.69
N ILE A 53 12.22 -3.10 0.56
CA ILE A 53 12.67 -2.32 -0.60
C ILE A 53 12.78 -0.84 -0.21
N LYS A 54 11.77 -0.29 0.48
CA LYS A 54 11.75 1.11 0.92
C LYS A 54 12.82 1.44 1.96
N GLU A 55 13.22 0.48 2.80
CA GLU A 55 14.32 0.61 3.76
C GLU A 55 15.68 0.63 3.06
N ASN A 56 15.86 -0.22 2.05
CA ASN A 56 17.09 -0.29 1.27
C ASN A 56 17.22 0.84 0.24
N PHE A 57 16.13 1.53 -0.07
CA PHE A 57 16.15 2.70 -0.94
C PHE A 57 16.68 3.90 -0.17
N GLN A 58 17.84 4.43 -0.58
CA GLN A 58 18.37 5.68 -0.04
C GLN A 58 17.34 6.79 -0.26
N ARG A 59 16.73 7.25 0.84
CA ARG A 59 15.80 8.38 0.76
C ARG A 59 16.59 9.65 0.46
N PRO A 60 16.16 10.46 -0.51
CA PRO A 60 16.79 11.75 -0.73
C PRO A 60 16.71 12.58 0.55
N VAL A 61 17.82 13.24 0.90
CA VAL A 61 17.87 14.17 2.02
C VAL A 61 16.90 15.30 1.71
N LEU A 62 15.90 15.48 2.58
CA LEU A 62 14.96 16.59 2.46
C LEU A 62 15.71 17.90 2.67
N ALA A 63 15.42 18.91 1.86
CA ALA A 63 16.01 20.22 2.03
C ALA A 63 15.70 20.78 3.45
N PRO A 64 16.67 21.42 4.13
CA PRO A 64 16.43 22.05 5.42
C PRO A 64 15.21 22.99 5.36
N GLY A 65 14.31 22.88 6.33
CA GLY A 65 13.09 23.69 6.40
C GLY A 65 11.94 23.29 5.46
N LEU A 66 12.08 22.24 4.64
CA LEU A 66 10.97 21.73 3.83
C LEU A 66 9.80 21.24 4.69
N HIS A 67 10.11 20.59 5.81
CA HIS A 67 9.11 20.16 6.79
C HIS A 67 8.29 21.35 7.32
N ASP A 68 8.96 22.45 7.68
CA ASP A 68 8.29 23.63 8.24
C ASP A 68 7.46 24.36 7.20
N LYS A 69 7.94 24.43 5.94
CA LYS A 69 7.16 24.96 4.81
C LYS A 69 5.88 24.15 4.57
N ILE A 70 5.97 22.82 4.60
CA ILE A 70 4.80 21.93 4.45
C ILE A 70 3.83 22.14 5.62
N LYS A 71 4.32 22.15 6.86
CA LYS A 71 3.51 22.35 8.07
C LYS A 71 2.78 23.69 8.07
N ASN A 72 3.46 24.75 7.65
CA ASN A 72 2.87 26.09 7.57
C ASN A 72 1.85 26.21 6.42
N SER A 73 2.08 25.55 5.28
CA SER A 73 1.12 25.49 4.16
C SER A 73 -0.18 24.78 4.53
N ILE A 74 -0.09 23.70 5.31
CA ILE A 74 -1.27 22.95 5.78
C ILE A 74 -2.06 23.74 6.84
N ARG A 75 -1.37 24.48 7.73
CA ARG A 75 -2.00 25.26 8.80
C ARG A 75 -2.52 26.63 8.34
N GLY A 76 -1.97 27.21 7.28
CA GLY A 76 -2.33 28.54 6.77
C GLY A 76 -3.57 28.60 5.87
N LYS A 77 -4.25 27.47 5.65
CA LYS A 77 -5.57 27.42 5.01
C LYS A 77 -6.68 27.40 6.06
N HIS A 78 -6.82 28.50 6.81
CA HIS A 78 -8.00 28.85 7.58
C HIS A 78 -8.17 30.37 7.58
#